data_AF-A0AAN8Q1H6-F1
#
_entry.id   AF-A0AAN8Q1H6-F1
#
_cell.length_a   1.000
_cell.length_b   1.000
_cell.length_c   1.000
_cell.angle_alpha   90.00
_cell.angle_beta   90.00
_cell.angle_gamma   90.00
#
_symmetry.space_group_name_H-M   'P 1'
#
loop_
_entity.id
_entity.type
_entity.pdbx_description
1 polymer ?
#
loop_
_entity_poly.entity_id
_entity_poly.type
_entity_poly.pdbx_seq_one_letter_code
_entity_poly.pdbx_strand_id
1 'polypeptide(L)'
;MLRLVIFVGALTALCHGQQKCTMQNGVRVYNGKRCASTTRYTDSNKGACGCGQQNSQFPWNHDHYVVAASQNLFDVSGGGKTWCGGSCGKCVKLTPTGGYIDGQGTAPQKKEPITFMITNLCPPWAPNESWCAAKGTPGGDVTPNHYGYEVHFDLENGAKQADKNGWDNPEVTWEFAPCTGSNTPSPSSWHNCECSH
;
A
#
# COMPACT_ATOMS: atom_id res chain seq x y z
N MET A 1 30.22 56.98 15.26
CA MET A 1 30.44 55.54 15.49
C MET A 1 29.30 54.77 14.83
N LEU A 2 29.54 54.19 13.66
CA LEU A 2 28.54 53.48 12.86
C LEU A 2 28.58 52.00 13.27
N ARG A 3 27.53 51.48 13.91
CA ARG A 3 27.41 50.04 14.23
C ARG A 3 26.80 49.32 13.04
N LEU A 4 27.65 48.55 12.34
CA LEU A 4 27.26 47.58 11.33
C LEU A 4 26.59 46.39 12.02
N VAL A 5 25.27 46.25 11.86
CA VAL A 5 24.54 45.07 12.32
C VAL A 5 24.51 44.08 11.15
N ILE A 6 25.33 43.04 11.23
CA ILE A 6 25.32 41.93 10.28
C ILE A 6 24.15 41.02 10.66
N PHE A 7 23.07 41.05 9.87
CA PHE A 7 22.03 40.02 9.94
C PHE A 7 22.58 38.75 9.29
N VAL A 8 23.00 37.79 10.12
CA VAL A 8 23.21 36.41 9.68
C VAL A 8 21.83 35.77 9.53
N GLY A 9 21.27 35.84 8.33
CA GLY A 9 20.08 35.09 7.97
C GLY A 9 20.40 33.60 7.99
N ALA A 10 19.96 32.90 9.03
CA ALA A 10 19.98 31.45 9.05
C ALA A 10 19.05 30.93 7.94
N LEU A 11 19.64 30.29 6.91
CA LEU A 11 18.88 29.44 6.00
C LEU A 11 18.35 28.24 6.79
N THR A 12 17.14 28.35 7.33
CA THR A 12 16.36 27.18 7.71
C THR A 12 15.94 26.48 6.41
N ALA A 13 16.69 25.45 6.02
CA ALA A 13 16.23 24.49 5.03
C ALA A 13 14.98 23.81 5.60
N LEU A 14 13.79 24.27 5.18
CA LEU A 14 12.51 23.62 5.43
C LEU A 14 12.48 22.30 4.64
N CYS A 15 13.17 21.27 5.14
CA CYS A 15 13.12 19.94 4.58
C CYS A 15 11.85 19.22 5.07
N HIS A 16 10.68 19.61 4.57
CA HIS A 16 9.41 18.92 4.84
C HIS A 16 8.71 18.56 3.53
N GLY A 17 9.39 17.84 2.64
CA GLY A 17 8.67 17.12 1.60
C GLY A 17 8.01 15.89 2.22
N GLN A 18 6.77 16.04 2.72
CA GLN A 18 5.96 15.00 3.37
C GLN A 18 5.72 13.84 2.38
N GLN A 19 5.11 14.13 1.23
CA GLN A 19 5.02 13.19 0.09
C GLN A 19 6.19 13.43 -0.87
N LYS A 20 6.88 12.36 -1.31
CA LYS A 20 8.00 12.45 -2.26
C LYS A 20 7.56 12.20 -3.70
N CYS A 21 6.48 11.47 -3.91
CA CYS A 21 5.92 11.28 -5.24
C CYS A 21 5.25 12.57 -5.72
N THR A 22 5.53 12.94 -6.97
CA THR A 22 4.98 14.14 -7.61
C THR A 22 3.84 13.77 -8.55
N MET A 23 2.88 14.67 -8.73
CA MET A 23 1.77 14.47 -9.66
C MET A 23 2.28 14.52 -11.11
N GLN A 24 2.01 13.47 -11.86
CA GLN A 24 2.28 13.35 -13.29
C GLN A 24 1.09 12.70 -13.97
N ASN A 25 0.48 13.40 -14.94
CA ASN A 25 -0.71 12.94 -15.67
C ASN A 25 -1.82 12.46 -14.74
N GLY A 26 -2.13 13.24 -13.69
CA GLY A 26 -3.22 12.95 -12.76
C GLY A 26 -2.93 11.92 -11.67
N VAL A 27 -1.72 11.36 -11.58
CA VAL A 27 -1.35 10.41 -10.51
C VAL A 27 0.05 10.65 -9.95
N ARG A 28 0.32 10.15 -8.75
CA ARG A 28 1.64 10.26 -8.09
C ARG A 28 2.66 9.28 -8.65
N VAL A 29 3.85 9.81 -8.96
CA VAL A 29 4.99 9.09 -9.54
C VAL A 29 6.29 9.49 -8.83
N TYR A 30 7.20 8.54 -8.65
CA TYR A 30 8.53 8.78 -8.11
C TYR A 30 9.58 8.07 -8.96
N ASN A 31 10.50 8.84 -9.54
CA ASN A 31 11.55 8.34 -10.45
C ASN A 31 10.99 7.45 -11.58
N GLY A 32 9.89 7.88 -12.20
CA GLY A 32 9.22 7.15 -13.29
C GLY A 32 8.39 5.94 -12.85
N LYS A 33 8.39 5.60 -11.56
CA LYS A 33 7.57 4.51 -11.02
C LYS A 33 6.29 5.04 -10.40
N ARG A 34 5.18 4.33 -10.64
CA ARG A 34 3.90 4.65 -10.02
C ARG A 34 3.98 4.48 -8.50
N CYS A 35 3.34 5.40 -7.79
CA CYS A 35 3.27 5.36 -6.34
C CYS A 35 1.93 4.83 -5.85
N ALA A 36 1.97 4.26 -4.64
CA ALA A 36 0.80 3.84 -3.89
C ALA A 36 0.85 4.44 -2.50
N SER A 37 -0.34 4.57 -1.91
CA SER A 37 -0.47 4.83 -0.47
C SER A 37 -0.64 3.52 0.27
N THR A 38 -0.27 3.52 1.56
CA THR A 38 -0.46 2.36 2.43
C THR A 38 -1.19 2.77 3.70
N THR A 39 -1.99 1.86 4.25
CA THR A 39 -2.48 1.92 5.63
C THR A 39 -2.16 0.60 6.33
N ARG A 40 -2.52 0.46 7.60
CA ARG A 40 -2.45 -0.81 8.32
C ARG A 40 -3.84 -1.17 8.79
N TYR A 41 -4.21 -2.44 8.66
CA TYR A 41 -5.41 -2.97 9.26
C TYR A 41 -5.09 -4.17 10.13
N THR A 42 -6.07 -4.53 10.94
CA THR A 42 -6.06 -5.77 11.70
C THR A 42 -7.48 -6.27 11.68
N ASP A 43 -7.71 -7.35 10.97
CA ASP A 43 -8.93 -8.12 11.11
C ASP A 43 -8.61 -9.59 11.38
N SER A 44 -9.64 -10.39 11.64
CA SER A 44 -9.50 -11.84 11.79
C SER A 44 -10.30 -12.61 10.74
N ASN A 45 -10.72 -11.90 9.69
CA ASN A 45 -11.63 -12.41 8.70
C ASN A 45 -10.89 -13.24 7.65
N LYS A 46 -11.57 -14.23 7.07
CA LYS A 46 -11.04 -15.05 5.95
C LYS A 46 -10.49 -14.24 4.77
N GLY A 47 -10.97 -13.01 4.59
CA GLY A 47 -10.60 -12.13 3.48
C GLY A 47 -11.24 -12.51 2.15
N ALA A 48 -11.29 -11.56 1.23
CA ALA A 48 -11.98 -11.63 -0.06
C ALA A 48 -11.37 -12.63 -1.08
N CYS A 49 -10.18 -13.16 -0.80
CA CYS A 49 -9.57 -14.22 -1.60
C CYS A 49 -9.75 -15.62 -1.00
N GLY A 50 -10.50 -15.77 0.10
CA GLY A 50 -10.83 -17.07 0.66
C GLY A 50 -9.66 -17.78 1.34
N CYS A 51 -8.74 -17.03 1.93
CA CYS A 51 -7.55 -17.58 2.59
C CYS A 51 -7.80 -17.93 4.06
N GLY A 52 -8.75 -18.84 4.28
CA GLY A 52 -9.16 -19.26 5.62
C GLY A 52 -10.19 -20.38 5.62
N GLN A 53 -10.63 -20.78 6.81
CA GLN A 53 -11.71 -21.74 7.01
C GLN A 53 -12.92 -21.06 7.63
N GLN A 54 -14.11 -21.33 7.09
CA GLN A 54 -15.34 -20.64 7.46
C GLN A 54 -15.15 -19.11 7.33
N ASN A 55 -15.25 -18.36 8.43
CA ASN A 55 -15.06 -16.91 8.45
C ASN A 55 -13.70 -16.47 9.02
N SER A 56 -12.83 -17.41 9.42
CA SER A 56 -11.55 -17.11 10.06
C SER A 56 -10.39 -17.29 9.10
N GLN A 57 -9.42 -16.37 9.13
CA GLN A 57 -8.20 -16.49 8.32
C GLN A 57 -7.30 -17.66 8.74
N PHE A 58 -6.52 -18.18 7.78
CA PHE A 58 -5.42 -19.08 8.10
C PHE A 58 -4.34 -18.34 8.92
N PRO A 59 -3.56 -19.04 9.78
CA PRO A 59 -2.51 -18.41 10.57
C PRO A 59 -1.51 -17.61 9.73
N TRP A 60 -1.08 -18.16 8.58
CA TRP A 60 -0.15 -17.47 7.69
C TRP A 60 -0.73 -16.19 7.10
N ASN A 61 -2.04 -16.10 6.90
CA ASN A 61 -2.66 -14.89 6.37
C ASN A 61 -2.71 -13.76 7.42
N HIS A 62 -2.54 -14.09 8.71
CA HIS A 62 -2.49 -13.13 9.81
C HIS A 62 -1.09 -12.55 10.05
N ASP A 63 -0.03 -13.35 9.88
CA ASP A 63 1.33 -12.98 10.29
C ASP A 63 2.36 -12.83 9.14
N HIS A 64 1.97 -13.19 7.90
CA HIS A 64 2.79 -12.95 6.71
C HIS A 64 2.54 -11.56 6.10
N TYR A 65 3.38 -11.20 5.13
CA TYR A 65 3.20 -10.01 4.32
C TYR A 65 2.07 -10.22 3.30
N VAL A 66 0.85 -9.90 3.74
CA VAL A 66 -0.35 -9.84 2.90
C VAL A 66 -1.00 -8.46 2.94
N VAL A 67 -1.82 -8.18 1.93
CA VAL A 67 -2.51 -6.89 1.79
C VAL A 67 -3.95 -7.04 1.34
N ALA A 68 -4.77 -6.08 1.75
CA ALA A 68 -6.04 -5.77 1.12
C ALA A 68 -5.83 -4.69 0.05
N ALA A 69 -6.07 -5.01 -1.21
CA ALA A 69 -5.86 -4.08 -2.32
C ALA A 69 -7.10 -3.20 -2.56
N SER A 70 -6.92 -1.95 -3.00
CA SER A 70 -8.04 -1.12 -3.47
C SER A 70 -8.83 -1.82 -4.59
N GLN A 71 -10.14 -1.59 -4.63
CA GLN A 71 -11.08 -2.30 -5.52
C GLN A 71 -10.64 -2.39 -6.98
N ASN A 72 -10.09 -1.32 -7.53
CA ASN A 72 -9.63 -1.26 -8.91
C ASN A 72 -8.40 -2.14 -9.21
N LEU A 73 -7.59 -2.44 -8.19
CA LEU A 73 -6.47 -3.37 -8.30
C LEU A 73 -6.89 -4.78 -7.90
N PHE A 74 -7.74 -4.94 -6.89
CA PHE A 74 -8.28 -6.23 -6.46
C PHE A 74 -8.95 -6.96 -7.63
N ASP A 75 -9.76 -6.23 -8.40
CA ASP A 75 -10.41 -6.72 -9.61
C ASP A 75 -10.10 -5.81 -10.81
N VAL A 76 -8.92 -6.01 -11.40
CA VAL A 76 -8.47 -5.28 -12.60
C VAL A 76 -9.36 -5.46 -13.83
N SER A 77 -10.28 -6.44 -13.83
CA SER A 77 -11.23 -6.62 -14.93
C SER A 77 -12.32 -5.54 -14.97
N GLY A 78 -12.43 -4.72 -13.91
CA GLY A 78 -13.40 -3.63 -13.82
C GLY A 78 -14.81 -4.09 -13.43
N GLY A 79 -15.01 -5.39 -13.18
CA GLY A 79 -16.30 -5.95 -12.78
C GLY A 79 -16.74 -5.59 -11.35
N GLY A 80 -15.85 -4.99 -10.55
CA GLY A 80 -16.16 -4.59 -9.18
C GLY A 80 -16.38 -5.79 -8.25
N LYS A 81 -15.76 -6.93 -8.55
CA LYS A 81 -15.88 -8.13 -7.71
C LYS A 81 -15.41 -7.83 -6.29
N THR A 82 -16.16 -8.32 -5.31
CA THR A 82 -15.79 -8.27 -3.89
C THR A 82 -15.35 -9.63 -3.33
N TRP A 83 -15.28 -10.63 -4.21
CA TRP A 83 -14.88 -12.01 -3.91
C TRP A 83 -14.12 -12.58 -5.11
N CYS A 84 -12.99 -13.25 -4.87
CA CYS A 84 -12.13 -13.82 -5.91
C CYS A 84 -11.81 -12.84 -7.06
N GLY A 85 -11.35 -11.64 -6.70
CA GLY A 85 -10.91 -10.64 -7.65
C GLY A 85 -9.72 -11.14 -8.48
N GLY A 86 -9.58 -10.63 -9.71
CA GLY A 86 -8.56 -11.10 -10.67
C GLY A 86 -7.09 -10.90 -10.24
N SER A 87 -6.84 -10.21 -9.13
CA SER A 87 -5.50 -10.05 -8.54
C SER A 87 -5.26 -10.86 -7.27
N CYS A 88 -6.25 -11.62 -6.79
CA CYS A 88 -6.04 -12.54 -5.67
C CYS A 88 -4.86 -13.49 -5.93
N GLY A 89 -4.01 -13.67 -4.92
CA GLY A 89 -2.81 -14.51 -4.99
C GLY A 89 -1.63 -13.91 -5.75
N LYS A 90 -1.79 -12.77 -6.45
CA LYS A 90 -0.67 -12.04 -7.05
C LYS A 90 0.12 -11.32 -5.97
N CYS A 91 1.40 -11.12 -6.23
CA CYS A 91 2.28 -10.38 -5.32
C CYS A 91 2.70 -9.03 -5.89
N VAL A 92 2.84 -8.07 -4.97
CA VAL A 92 3.29 -6.70 -5.24
C VAL A 92 4.51 -6.40 -4.41
N LYS A 93 5.52 -5.80 -5.03
CA LYS A 93 6.72 -5.32 -4.35
C LYS A 93 6.55 -3.85 -4.04
N LEU A 94 6.54 -3.50 -2.76
CA LEU A 94 6.39 -2.14 -2.26
C LEU A 94 7.76 -1.62 -1.81
N THR A 95 8.20 -0.51 -2.40
CA THR A 95 9.49 0.12 -2.06
C THR A 95 9.23 1.50 -1.48
N PRO A 96 9.53 1.75 -0.18
CA PRO A 96 9.28 3.05 0.41
C PRO A 96 10.10 4.17 -0.23
N THR A 97 9.45 5.29 -0.55
CA THR A 97 10.12 6.47 -1.13
C THR A 97 10.87 7.26 -0.05
N GLY A 98 10.45 7.10 1.20
CA GLY A 98 10.80 7.98 2.32
C GLY A 98 9.76 9.08 2.57
N GLY A 99 8.68 9.12 1.78
CA GLY A 99 7.53 10.00 2.00
C GLY A 99 6.43 9.34 2.81
N TYR A 100 5.44 10.14 3.17
CA TYR A 100 4.22 9.81 3.90
C TYR A 100 3.18 10.92 3.68
N ILE A 101 1.92 10.68 4.02
CA ILE A 101 0.88 11.72 4.02
C ILE A 101 0.87 12.41 5.38
N ASP A 102 0.88 13.74 5.39
CA ASP A 102 0.93 14.53 6.62
C ASP A 102 -0.24 14.22 7.56
N GLY A 103 0.07 14.04 8.84
CA GLY A 103 -0.91 13.64 9.87
C GLY A 103 -1.48 12.22 9.73
N GLN A 104 -1.06 11.45 8.72
CA GLN A 104 -1.58 10.11 8.42
C GLN A 104 -0.49 9.02 8.42
N GLY A 105 0.77 9.37 8.73
CA GLY A 105 1.89 8.45 8.77
C GLY A 105 3.20 9.14 9.12
N THR A 106 4.30 8.41 9.00
CA THR A 106 5.65 8.94 9.23
C THR A 106 6.65 8.42 8.20
N ALA A 107 7.81 9.07 8.11
CA ALA A 107 8.87 8.62 7.23
C ALA A 107 9.39 7.24 7.68
N PRO A 108 9.46 6.25 6.79
CA PRO A 108 9.92 4.91 7.13
C PRO A 108 11.41 4.94 7.52
N GLN A 109 11.78 4.21 8.57
CA GLN A 109 13.17 4.14 9.05
C GLN A 109 14.10 3.47 8.05
N LYS A 110 13.57 2.55 7.25
CA LYS A 110 14.30 1.84 6.20
C LYS A 110 13.51 1.80 4.90
N LYS A 111 14.21 1.58 3.79
CA LYS A 111 13.65 1.67 2.42
C LYS A 111 13.80 0.37 1.63
N GLU A 112 14.15 -0.73 2.29
CA GLU A 112 14.19 -2.04 1.66
C GLU A 112 12.79 -2.41 1.17
N PRO A 113 12.69 -2.98 -0.03
CA PRO A 113 11.41 -3.40 -0.57
C PRO A 113 10.88 -4.63 0.18
N ILE A 114 9.57 -4.69 0.32
CA ILE A 114 8.86 -5.86 0.85
C ILE A 114 7.85 -6.32 -0.20
N THR A 115 7.80 -7.63 -0.45
CA THR A 115 6.81 -8.25 -1.33
C THR A 115 5.62 -8.70 -0.50
N PHE A 116 4.42 -8.30 -0.90
CA PHE A 116 3.16 -8.68 -0.26
C PHE A 116 2.29 -9.48 -1.23
N MET A 117 1.51 -10.43 -0.72
CA MET A 117 0.47 -11.12 -1.48
C MET A 117 -0.89 -10.44 -1.30
N ILE A 118 -1.65 -10.27 -2.38
CA ILE A 118 -3.03 -9.77 -2.31
C ILE A 118 -3.94 -10.92 -1.88
N THR A 119 -4.49 -10.83 -0.66
CA THR A 119 -5.39 -11.86 -0.09
C THR A 119 -6.75 -11.29 0.35
N ASN A 120 -6.92 -9.97 0.29
CA ASN A 120 -8.16 -9.33 0.69
C ASN A 120 -8.48 -8.09 -0.19
N LEU A 121 -9.65 -7.51 0.03
CA LEU A 121 -10.14 -6.30 -0.61
C LEU A 121 -10.19 -5.16 0.41
N CYS A 122 -9.65 -4.00 0.05
CA CYS A 122 -10.02 -2.73 0.66
C CYS A 122 -11.13 -2.08 -0.18
N PRO A 123 -12.38 -2.09 0.28
CA PRO A 123 -13.49 -1.62 -0.54
C PRO A 123 -13.53 -0.08 -0.64
N PRO A 124 -14.20 0.49 -1.67
CA PRO A 124 -14.21 1.93 -1.93
C PRO A 124 -15.27 2.71 -1.11
N TRP A 125 -15.82 2.11 -0.05
CA TRP A 125 -16.86 2.71 0.80
C TRP A 125 -16.39 2.80 2.26
N ALA A 126 -17.20 3.46 3.10
CA ALA A 126 -16.89 3.77 4.48
C ALA A 126 -16.29 2.60 5.26
N PRO A 127 -15.18 2.82 5.99
CA PRO A 127 -14.47 4.10 6.23
C PRO A 127 -13.33 4.41 5.23
N ASN A 128 -13.26 3.70 4.11
CA ASN A 128 -12.04 3.61 3.29
C ASN A 128 -12.00 4.58 2.10
N GLU A 129 -12.97 5.48 1.95
CA GLU A 129 -13.16 6.27 0.72
C GLU A 129 -11.95 7.12 0.37
N SER A 130 -11.25 7.65 1.38
CA SER A 130 -10.06 8.48 1.16
C SER A 130 -8.89 7.69 0.56
N TRP A 131 -8.86 6.38 0.80
CA TRP A 131 -7.73 5.51 0.51
C TRP A 131 -8.01 4.60 -0.68
N CYS A 132 -9.15 3.91 -0.68
CA CYS A 132 -9.42 2.77 -1.55
C CYS A 132 -10.42 3.05 -2.67
N ALA A 133 -10.94 4.27 -2.79
CA ALA A 133 -11.90 4.67 -3.82
C ALA A 133 -11.30 5.09 -5.17
N ALA A 134 -10.06 4.66 -5.47
CA ALA A 134 -9.48 4.83 -6.80
C ALA A 134 -10.30 4.01 -7.84
N LYS A 135 -10.44 4.56 -9.06
CA LYS A 135 -11.27 3.96 -10.12
C LYS A 135 -10.48 3.89 -11.42
N GLY A 136 -10.83 2.93 -12.29
CA GLY A 136 -10.14 2.71 -13.56
C GLY A 136 -8.95 1.76 -13.43
N THR A 137 -8.24 1.52 -14.53
CA THR A 137 -7.21 0.48 -14.58
C THR A 137 -5.86 1.05 -14.13
N PRO A 138 -5.20 0.49 -13.08
CA PRO A 138 -3.87 0.92 -12.67
C PRO A 138 -2.87 0.91 -13.84
N GLY A 139 -2.04 1.95 -13.95
CA GLY A 139 -1.12 2.14 -15.08
C GLY A 139 -1.77 2.69 -16.37
N GLY A 140 -3.10 2.74 -16.45
CA GLY A 140 -3.86 3.28 -17.58
C GLY A 140 -4.64 4.56 -17.22
N ASP A 141 -5.90 4.63 -17.68
CA ASP A 141 -6.83 5.69 -17.29
C ASP A 141 -7.38 5.41 -15.89
N VAL A 142 -7.05 6.29 -14.95
CA VAL A 142 -7.36 6.12 -13.53
C VAL A 142 -7.74 7.44 -12.89
N THR A 143 -8.80 7.40 -12.09
CA THR A 143 -9.09 8.45 -11.12
C THR A 143 -8.43 8.05 -9.80
N PRO A 144 -7.43 8.78 -9.30
CA PRO A 144 -6.73 8.40 -8.08
C PRO A 144 -7.62 8.51 -6.84
N ASN A 145 -7.14 7.97 -5.73
CA ASN A 145 -7.74 8.22 -4.42
C ASN A 145 -7.58 9.68 -3.97
N HIS A 146 -8.10 10.02 -2.78
CA HIS A 146 -8.11 11.39 -2.26
C HIS A 146 -6.70 12.03 -2.20
N TYR A 147 -5.66 11.21 -2.05
CA TYR A 147 -4.28 11.66 -1.91
C TYR A 147 -3.48 11.63 -3.22
N GLY A 148 -4.09 11.27 -4.35
CA GLY A 148 -3.47 11.29 -5.68
C GLY A 148 -2.78 9.98 -6.09
N TYR A 149 -3.00 8.87 -5.39
CA TYR A 149 -2.44 7.56 -5.75
C TYR A 149 -3.43 6.72 -6.56
N GLU A 150 -2.94 6.03 -7.59
CA GLU A 150 -3.77 5.19 -8.47
C GLU A 150 -4.24 3.89 -7.80
N VAL A 151 -3.53 3.45 -6.76
CA VAL A 151 -3.85 2.25 -5.97
C VAL A 151 -3.53 2.49 -4.50
N HIS A 152 -4.15 1.67 -3.65
CA HIS A 152 -3.90 1.62 -2.22
C HIS A 152 -3.70 0.18 -1.74
N PHE A 153 -2.81 0.02 -0.76
CA PHE A 153 -2.56 -1.26 -0.09
C PHE A 153 -2.76 -1.10 1.41
N ASP A 154 -3.81 -1.71 1.94
CA ASP A 154 -4.00 -1.80 3.37
C ASP A 154 -3.26 -3.05 3.87
N LEU A 155 -2.28 -2.86 4.75
CA LEU A 155 -1.31 -3.89 5.13
C LEU A 155 -1.83 -4.65 6.36
N GLU A 156 -1.93 -5.98 6.28
CA GLU A 156 -2.25 -6.79 7.46
C GLU A 156 -1.15 -6.60 8.52
N ASN A 157 -1.57 -6.32 9.75
CA ASN A 157 -0.67 -5.98 10.84
C ASN A 157 -1.06 -6.62 12.18
N GLY A 158 -1.91 -7.64 12.18
CA GLY A 158 -2.33 -8.33 13.39
C GLY A 158 -1.18 -8.96 14.20
N ALA A 159 -0.12 -9.41 13.52
CA ALA A 159 1.12 -9.87 14.16
C ALA A 159 2.21 -8.78 14.26
N LYS A 160 1.83 -7.51 14.04
CA LYS A 160 2.70 -6.32 14.03
C LYS A 160 3.80 -6.36 12.97
N GLN A 161 3.60 -7.09 11.88
CA GLN A 161 4.61 -7.31 10.85
C GLN A 161 4.96 -6.02 10.08
N ALA A 162 4.02 -5.10 9.85
CA ALA A 162 4.34 -3.80 9.28
C ALA A 162 5.05 -2.89 10.30
N ASP A 163 4.59 -2.88 11.56
CA ASP A 163 5.22 -2.09 12.63
C ASP A 163 6.67 -2.52 12.90
N LYS A 164 6.96 -3.83 12.86
CA LYS A 164 8.33 -4.38 13.00
C LYS A 164 9.28 -3.91 11.90
N ASN A 165 8.75 -3.51 10.74
CA ASN A 165 9.52 -2.88 9.67
C ASN A 165 9.63 -1.35 9.82
N GLY A 166 9.02 -0.77 10.85
CA GLY A 166 8.95 0.67 11.06
C GLY A 166 8.08 1.37 10.01
N TRP A 167 7.08 0.68 9.46
CA TRP A 167 6.17 1.23 8.46
C TRP A 167 4.95 1.81 9.14
N ASP A 168 4.89 3.13 9.19
CA ASP A 168 3.68 3.87 9.57
C ASP A 168 3.13 4.62 8.35
N ASN A 169 2.30 3.91 7.59
CA ASN A 169 1.66 4.38 6.36
C ASN A 169 2.63 5.07 5.37
N PRO A 170 3.78 4.46 5.05
CA PRO A 170 4.74 5.05 4.13
C PRO A 170 4.15 5.21 2.73
N GLU A 171 4.59 6.26 2.04
CA GLU A 171 4.48 6.36 0.59
C GLU A 171 5.45 5.36 -0.06
N VAL A 172 4.94 4.58 -1.01
CA VAL A 172 5.74 3.53 -1.68
C VAL A 172 5.63 3.67 -3.20
N THR A 173 6.66 3.26 -3.93
CA THR A 173 6.48 2.82 -5.32
C THR A 173 6.06 1.35 -5.33
N TRP A 174 5.28 0.94 -6.33
CA TRP A 174 4.76 -0.42 -6.42
C TRP A 174 4.97 -1.03 -7.80
N GLU A 175 5.09 -2.36 -7.86
CA GLU A 175 5.08 -3.15 -9.08
C GLU A 175 4.60 -4.58 -8.77
N PHE A 176 3.97 -5.26 -9.74
CA PHE A 176 3.76 -6.70 -9.61
C PHE A 176 5.11 -7.43 -9.62
N ALA A 177 5.22 -8.48 -8.81
CA ALA A 177 6.44 -9.26 -8.67
C ALA A 177 6.12 -10.75 -8.42
N PRO A 178 7.08 -11.65 -8.63
CA PRO A 178 6.98 -13.01 -8.13
C PRO A 178 6.73 -13.04 -6.62
N CYS A 179 5.96 -14.01 -6.14
CA CYS A 179 5.72 -14.23 -4.71
C CYS A 179 6.95 -14.84 -4.03
N THR A 180 7.98 -14.02 -3.84
CA THR A 180 9.24 -14.37 -3.19
C THR A 180 9.58 -13.36 -2.10
N GLY A 181 10.13 -13.85 -0.99
CA GLY A 181 10.48 -13.05 0.20
C GLY A 181 10.53 -13.92 1.45
N SER A 182 11.17 -13.43 2.53
CA SER A 182 11.37 -14.21 3.76
C SER A 182 10.09 -14.47 4.56
N ASN A 183 9.08 -13.61 4.44
CA ASN A 183 7.77 -13.72 5.11
C ASN A 183 6.61 -13.41 4.15
N THR A 184 6.86 -13.51 2.84
CA THR A 184 5.84 -13.39 1.80
C THR A 184 5.23 -14.77 1.60
N PRO A 185 3.89 -14.94 1.55
CA PRO A 185 3.30 -16.26 1.34
C PRO A 185 3.78 -16.88 0.02
N SER A 186 4.01 -18.19 0.05
CA SER A 186 4.41 -18.95 -1.13
C SER A 186 3.20 -19.28 -2.01
N PRO A 187 3.44 -19.74 -3.26
CA PRO A 187 2.38 -20.32 -4.08
C PRO A 187 1.65 -21.49 -3.40
N SER A 188 2.33 -22.25 -2.53
CA SER A 188 1.70 -23.34 -1.78
C SER A 188 0.76 -22.82 -0.69
N SER A 189 1.07 -21.69 -0.05
CA SER A 189 0.12 -21.02 0.87
C SER A 189 -1.13 -20.59 0.12
N TRP A 190 -0.96 -19.95 -1.04
CA TRP A 190 -2.05 -19.51 -1.92
C TRP A 190 -2.98 -20.66 -2.35
N HIS A 191 -2.43 -21.84 -2.65
CA HIS A 191 -3.21 -23.00 -3.08
C HIS A 191 -4.22 -23.52 -2.04
N ASN A 192 -4.05 -23.13 -0.77
CA ASN A 192 -5.02 -23.43 0.29
C ASN A 192 -6.23 -22.49 0.28
N CYS A 193 -6.18 -21.38 -0.47
CA CYS A 193 -7.27 -20.41 -0.54
C CYS A 193 -8.36 -20.88 -1.51
N GLU A 194 -9.61 -20.58 -1.19
CA GLU A 194 -10.79 -20.92 -2.00
C GLU A 194 -10.68 -20.41 -3.43
N CYS A 195 -10.24 -19.16 -3.61
CA CYS A 195 -10.15 -18.50 -4.91
C CYS A 195 -8.94 -18.94 -5.76
N SER A 196 -8.20 -19.97 -5.33
CA SER A 196 -7.09 -20.54 -6.09
C SER A 196 -7.52 -21.66 -7.06
N HIS A 197 -8.80 -22.03 -7.03
CA HIS A 197 -9.46 -23.08 -7.83
C HIS A 197 -10.69 -22.51 -8.56
#